data_AF-A0A158Q6G3-F1
#
_entry.id   AF-A0A158Q6G3-F1
#
_cell.length_a   1.000
_cell.length_b   1.000
_cell.length_c   1.000
_cell.angle_alpha   90.00
_cell.angle_beta   90.00
_cell.angle_gamma   90.00
#
_symmetry.space_group_name_H-M   'P 1'
#
loop_
_entity.id
_entity.type
_entity.pdbx_description
1 polymer ?
#
loop_
_entity_poly.entity_id
_entity_poly.type
_entity_poly.pdbx_seq_one_letter_code
_entity_poly.pdbx_strand_id
1 'polypeptide(L)'
;MFFGVLILLPIVHGQGDLNKTEIVRDVNCKLTGQNCGPNMHFTTIKQYYQFRPGFSMKLSLKKVCIQQCKYASTQEMKIVEKFTTQLTTRSPQCSKIGLCALNEKIEDPRCKLTDKKCGENMKFVTVNRSNRIRAAFVYSFRLCIQQCKCVPNEYFEKDGKCLRNSTEILNINQFAYSYGDEVFDFSCQLAGSKCGLNMMFVKIDPYKSRFAYPQFFSSAFCVVQCKCIKPYEGKDGRCI
;
A
#
# COMPACT_ATOMS: atom_id res chain seq x y z
N MET A 1 -18.41 31.29 -42.03
CA MET A 1 -18.92 30.26 -41.09
C MET A 1 -17.84 29.20 -40.90
N PHE A 2 -17.20 29.20 -39.72
CA PHE A 2 -16.12 28.28 -39.38
C PHE A 2 -16.71 26.91 -39.01
N PHE A 3 -16.58 25.91 -39.88
CA PHE A 3 -16.82 24.52 -39.50
C PHE A 3 -15.58 24.00 -38.78
N GLY A 4 -15.45 24.34 -37.50
CA GLY A 4 -14.50 23.71 -36.59
C GLY A 4 -14.85 22.23 -36.47
N VAL A 5 -14.04 21.37 -37.08
CA VAL A 5 -14.13 19.93 -36.85
C VAL A 5 -13.67 19.71 -35.41
N LEU A 6 -14.62 19.43 -34.53
CA LEU A 6 -14.37 19.03 -33.15
C LEU A 6 -13.62 17.69 -33.18
N ILE A 7 -12.30 17.74 -33.18
CA ILE A 7 -11.46 16.55 -33.00
C ILE A 7 -11.57 16.20 -31.52
N LEU A 8 -12.47 15.27 -31.20
CA LEU A 8 -12.47 14.55 -29.94
C LEU A 8 -11.16 13.76 -29.87
N LEU A 9 -10.09 14.40 -29.38
CA LEU A 9 -8.90 13.68 -28.95
C LEU A 9 -9.30 12.89 -27.69
N PRO A 10 -9.31 11.55 -27.71
CA PRO A 10 -9.56 10.79 -26.50
C PRO A 10 -8.46 11.12 -25.49
N ILE A 11 -8.85 11.75 -24.39
CA ILE A 11 -8.02 11.91 -23.20
C ILE A 11 -7.88 10.52 -22.58
N VAL A 12 -6.90 9.73 -23.04
CA VAL A 12 -6.67 8.39 -22.48
C VAL A 12 -5.87 8.52 -21.19
N HIS A 13 -6.62 8.46 -20.10
CA HIS A 13 -6.12 8.18 -18.76
C HIS A 13 -5.31 6.88 -18.77
N GLY A 14 -4.08 6.95 -18.24
CA GLY A 14 -3.11 5.86 -18.27
C GLY A 14 -3.64 4.57 -17.65
N GLN A 15 -3.80 3.55 -18.48
CA GLN A 15 -4.15 2.21 -18.02
C GLN A 15 -3.57 1.12 -18.94
N GLY A 16 -2.72 0.28 -18.36
CA GLY A 16 -2.66 -1.14 -18.70
C GLY A 16 -1.67 -1.57 -19.77
N ASP A 17 -1.94 -1.29 -21.05
CA ASP A 17 -1.51 -2.23 -22.09
C ASP A 17 -0.60 -1.57 -23.13
N LEU A 18 0.69 -1.91 -23.09
CA LEU A 18 1.68 -1.53 -24.12
C LEU A 18 1.30 -2.01 -25.54
N ASN A 19 0.28 -2.87 -25.66
CA ASN A 19 -0.28 -3.32 -26.93
C ASN A 19 -1.57 -2.61 -27.36
N LYS A 20 -2.06 -1.62 -26.61
CA LYS A 20 -3.17 -0.76 -27.09
C LYS A 20 -2.64 0.27 -28.06
N THR A 21 -2.26 -0.20 -29.24
CA THR A 21 -2.17 0.67 -30.40
C THR A 21 -3.55 1.27 -30.65
N GLU A 22 -3.65 2.58 -30.57
CA GLU A 22 -4.90 3.28 -30.85
C GLU A 22 -5.31 3.03 -32.30
N ILE A 23 -6.48 2.41 -32.48
CA ILE A 23 -7.08 2.18 -33.80
C ILE A 23 -8.21 3.21 -33.97
N VAL A 24 -8.06 4.07 -34.97
CA VAL A 24 -9.03 5.11 -35.27
C VAL A 24 -9.70 4.84 -36.61
N ARG A 25 -10.98 5.21 -36.72
CA ARG A 25 -11.74 5.17 -37.95
C ARG A 25 -11.90 6.59 -38.48
N ASP A 26 -11.37 6.85 -39.67
CA ASP A 26 -11.21 8.18 -40.24
C ASP A 26 -11.85 8.27 -41.62
N VAL A 27 -12.79 9.20 -41.78
CA VAL A 27 -13.48 9.44 -43.04
C VAL A 27 -12.63 10.38 -43.90
N ASN A 28 -12.34 9.94 -45.12
CA ASN A 28 -11.43 10.55 -46.08
C ASN A 28 -9.95 10.45 -45.71
N CYS A 29 -9.59 9.64 -44.70
CA CYS A 29 -8.20 9.26 -44.42
C CYS A 29 -7.25 10.42 -44.10
N LYS A 30 -7.79 11.54 -43.59
CA LYS A 30 -7.09 12.78 -43.27
C LYS A 30 -6.00 12.64 -42.21
N LEU A 31 -6.10 11.65 -41.33
CA LEU A 31 -5.14 11.41 -40.27
C LEU A 31 -3.88 10.69 -40.77
N THR A 32 -3.87 10.08 -41.96
CA THR A 32 -2.68 9.34 -42.43
C THR A 32 -1.46 10.26 -42.49
N GLY A 33 -0.39 9.87 -41.80
CA GLY A 33 0.85 10.67 -41.69
C GLY A 33 0.79 11.78 -40.65
N GLN A 34 -0.38 12.08 -40.05
CA GLN A 34 -0.48 13.03 -38.95
C GLN A 34 0.16 12.47 -37.69
N ASN A 35 0.77 13.36 -36.91
CA ASN A 35 1.36 13.02 -35.63
C ASN A 35 0.26 12.64 -34.64
N CYS A 36 0.42 11.48 -34.01
CA CYS A 36 -0.46 10.96 -32.96
C CYS A 36 0.26 10.83 -31.61
N GLY A 37 1.53 11.21 -31.56
CA GLY A 37 2.38 11.22 -30.38
C GLY A 37 3.81 11.60 -30.76
N PRO A 38 4.71 11.79 -29.78
CA PRO A 38 6.13 12.01 -30.05
C PRO A 38 6.72 10.86 -30.87
N ASN A 39 7.25 11.15 -32.06
CA ASN A 39 7.78 10.19 -33.03
C ASN A 39 6.77 9.10 -33.44
N MET A 40 5.47 9.38 -33.36
CA MET A 40 4.42 8.47 -33.80
C MET A 40 3.53 9.15 -34.81
N HIS A 41 3.13 8.41 -35.83
CA HIS A 41 2.19 8.88 -36.85
C HIS A 41 1.11 7.84 -37.12
N PHE A 42 -0.07 8.30 -37.53
CA PHE A 42 -1.14 7.41 -37.96
C PHE A 42 -0.78 6.78 -39.30
N THR A 43 -0.80 5.45 -39.34
CA THR A 43 -0.65 4.67 -40.56
C THR A 43 -1.98 4.03 -40.92
N THR A 44 -2.43 4.15 -42.17
CA THR A 44 -3.62 3.43 -42.64
C THR A 44 -3.31 1.94 -42.74
N ILE A 45 -4.05 1.12 -42.00
CA ILE A 45 -3.91 -0.35 -42.02
C ILE A 45 -4.99 -1.02 -42.87
N LYS A 46 -6.15 -0.38 -43.02
CA LYS A 46 -7.24 -0.86 -43.87
C LYS A 46 -8.00 0.34 -44.43
N GLN A 47 -8.43 0.26 -45.68
CA GLN A 47 -9.28 1.28 -46.29
C GLN A 47 -10.42 0.62 -47.06
N TYR A 48 -11.58 1.24 -47.08
CA TYR A 48 -12.75 0.77 -47.83
C TYR A 48 -13.65 1.96 -48.18
N TYR A 49 -14.49 1.80 -49.19
CA TYR A 49 -15.50 2.79 -49.54
C TYR A 49 -16.82 2.42 -48.88
N GLN A 50 -17.45 3.39 -48.21
CA GLN A 50 -18.76 3.20 -47.62
C GLN A 50 -19.79 4.04 -48.40
N PHE A 51 -20.83 3.36 -48.89
CA PHE A 51 -22.03 4.02 -49.39
C PHE A 51 -22.82 4.56 -48.20
N ARG A 52 -23.07 5.86 -48.20
CA ARG A 52 -24.06 6.45 -47.30
C ARG A 52 -25.30 6.75 -48.15
N PRO A 53 -26.44 6.10 -47.93
CA PRO A 53 -27.69 6.49 -48.57
C PRO A 53 -28.03 7.90 -48.06
N GLY A 54 -27.72 8.90 -48.89
CA GLY A 54 -28.20 10.26 -48.69
C GLY A 54 -29.62 10.35 -49.24
N PHE A 55 -30.46 11.18 -48.62
CA PHE A 55 -31.81 11.48 -49.11
C PHE A 55 -31.82 12.11 -50.52
N SER A 56 -30.67 12.59 -51.00
CA SER A 56 -30.49 13.07 -52.37
C SER A 56 -29.76 12.00 -53.18
N MET A 57 -30.32 11.59 -54.32
CA MET A 57 -29.82 10.56 -55.26
C MET A 57 -28.36 10.73 -55.74
N LYS A 58 -27.66 11.80 -55.36
CA LYS A 58 -26.22 11.93 -55.60
C LYS A 58 -25.44 11.02 -54.63
N LEU A 59 -25.24 9.77 -55.05
CA LEU A 59 -24.31 8.84 -54.41
C LEU A 59 -22.93 9.49 -54.29
N SER A 60 -22.53 9.85 -53.07
CA SER A 60 -21.14 10.24 -52.78
C SER A 60 -20.43 9.04 -52.15
N LEU A 61 -19.50 8.43 -52.89
CA LEU A 61 -18.58 7.44 -52.32
C LEU A 61 -17.71 8.14 -51.28
N LYS A 62 -17.79 7.73 -50.01
CA LYS A 62 -16.87 8.20 -48.98
C LYS A 62 -15.81 7.13 -48.73
N LYS A 63 -14.55 7.53 -48.87
CA LYS A 63 -13.41 6.70 -48.47
C LYS A 63 -13.34 6.67 -46.95
N VAL A 64 -13.21 5.50 -46.36
CA VAL A 64 -13.02 5.31 -44.92
C VAL A 64 -11.71 4.57 -44.71
N CYS A 65 -10.87 5.08 -43.82
CA CYS A 65 -9.65 4.44 -43.40
C CYS A 65 -9.76 4.00 -41.93
N ILE A 66 -9.21 2.84 -41.64
CA ILE A 66 -8.86 2.39 -40.30
C ILE A 66 -7.37 2.61 -40.19
N GLN A 67 -6.95 3.46 -39.26
CA GLN A 67 -5.56 3.79 -39.04
C GLN A 67 -5.14 3.38 -37.63
N GLN A 68 -3.84 3.16 -37.49
CA GLN A 68 -3.20 2.77 -36.25
C GLN A 68 -2.07 3.75 -35.96
N CYS A 69 -2.01 4.27 -34.74
CA CYS A 69 -0.88 5.10 -34.30
C CYS A 69 0.36 4.21 -34.08
N LYS A 70 1.42 4.44 -34.85
CA LYS A 70 2.67 3.64 -34.80
C LYS A 70 3.89 4.53 -34.72
N TYR A 71 4.99 3.97 -34.21
CA TYR A 71 6.29 4.62 -34.21
C TYR A 71 6.81 4.87 -35.64
N ALA A 72 7.45 6.02 -35.84
CA ALA A 72 7.98 6.43 -37.13
C ALA A 72 9.18 5.57 -37.58
N SER A 73 9.93 4.99 -36.64
CA SER A 73 11.03 4.09 -36.96
C SER A 73 11.01 2.80 -36.12
N THR A 74 11.42 1.70 -36.75
CA THR A 74 11.55 0.38 -36.10
C THR A 74 12.75 0.32 -35.15
N GLN A 75 13.80 1.11 -35.40
CA GLN A 75 14.95 1.21 -34.51
C GLN A 75 14.55 1.82 -33.15
N GLU A 76 13.71 2.85 -33.14
CA GLU A 76 13.18 3.42 -31.90
C GLU A 76 12.34 2.41 -31.12
N MET A 77 11.52 1.61 -31.82
CA MET A 77 10.74 0.53 -31.17
C MET A 77 11.65 -0.47 -30.46
N LYS A 78 12.77 -0.88 -31.09
CA LYS A 78 13.77 -1.77 -30.47
C LYS A 78 14.47 -1.15 -29.27
N ILE A 79 14.76 0.15 -29.31
CA ILE A 79 15.37 0.87 -28.17
C ILE A 79 14.39 0.89 -26.99
N VAL A 80 13.12 1.23 -27.25
CA VAL A 80 12.07 1.22 -26.23
C VAL A 80 11.92 -0.19 -25.65
N GLU A 81 11.86 -1.22 -26.48
CA GLU A 81 11.71 -2.61 -26.04
C GLU A 81 12.90 -3.10 -25.22
N LYS A 82 14.14 -2.80 -25.65
CA LYS A 82 15.38 -3.15 -24.94
C LYS A 82 15.49 -2.44 -23.57
N PHE A 83 15.11 -1.17 -23.51
CA PHE A 83 15.13 -0.43 -22.25
C PHE A 83 14.03 -0.92 -21.31
N THR A 84 12.85 -1.23 -21.85
CA THR A 84 11.74 -1.79 -21.06
C THR A 84 12.08 -3.17 -20.52
N THR A 85 12.69 -4.04 -21.33
CA THR A 85 13.18 -5.34 -20.85
C THR A 85 14.29 -5.19 -19.83
N GLN A 86 15.22 -4.24 -19.95
CA GLN A 86 16.19 -3.98 -18.89
C GLN A 86 15.54 -3.48 -17.58
N LEU A 87 14.54 -2.62 -17.67
CA LEU A 87 13.78 -2.12 -16.52
C LEU A 87 12.86 -3.17 -15.88
N THR A 88 12.33 -4.13 -16.65
CA THR A 88 11.52 -5.23 -16.10
C THR A 88 12.37 -6.42 -15.64
N THR A 89 13.53 -6.66 -16.26
CA THR A 89 14.48 -7.72 -15.84
C THR A 89 15.25 -7.32 -14.59
N ARG A 90 15.40 -6.03 -14.30
CA ARG A 90 15.62 -5.55 -12.93
C ARG A 90 14.33 -5.68 -12.12
N SER A 91 13.83 -6.91 -12.05
CA SER A 91 12.82 -7.32 -11.07
C SER A 91 13.32 -6.84 -9.70
N PRO A 92 12.48 -6.19 -8.87
CA PRO A 92 12.91 -5.69 -7.58
C PRO A 92 13.40 -6.87 -6.73
N GLN A 93 14.71 -7.06 -6.65
CA GLN A 93 15.31 -8.26 -6.09
C GLN A 93 15.33 -8.17 -4.58
N CYS A 94 14.18 -8.41 -3.97
CA CYS A 94 14.18 -8.96 -2.64
C CYS A 94 14.77 -10.36 -2.68
N SER A 95 15.38 -10.82 -1.58
CA SER A 95 16.06 -12.12 -1.49
C SER A 95 15.18 -13.29 -1.97
N LYS A 96 13.85 -13.17 -1.86
CA LYS A 96 12.85 -14.01 -2.54
C LYS A 96 11.72 -13.12 -3.08
N ILE A 97 11.02 -13.59 -4.11
CA ILE A 97 9.85 -12.90 -4.68
C ILE A 97 8.83 -12.64 -3.57
N GLY A 98 8.66 -11.37 -3.19
CA GLY A 98 7.70 -10.93 -2.18
C GLY A 98 8.18 -10.99 -0.72
N LEU A 99 9.44 -11.34 -0.45
CA LEU A 99 10.03 -11.37 0.89
C LEU A 99 11.32 -10.55 0.92
N CYS A 100 11.19 -9.29 1.31
CA CYS A 100 12.27 -8.32 1.50
C CYS A 100 12.63 -8.24 2.98
N ALA A 101 13.88 -7.90 3.28
CA ALA A 101 14.31 -7.62 4.63
C ALA A 101 13.66 -6.32 5.14
N LEU A 102 13.53 -6.21 6.46
CA LEU A 102 13.04 -4.98 7.09
C LEU A 102 13.95 -3.81 6.68
N ASN A 103 13.32 -2.69 6.32
CA ASN A 103 13.94 -1.47 5.82
C ASN A 103 14.66 -1.56 4.47
N GLU A 104 14.62 -2.70 3.78
CA GLU A 104 15.16 -2.86 2.43
C GLU A 104 14.44 -1.95 1.43
N LYS A 105 15.19 -1.33 0.52
CA LYS A 105 14.68 -0.41 -0.50
C LYS A 105 14.78 -1.02 -1.89
N ILE A 106 13.74 -0.85 -2.68
CA ILE A 106 13.67 -1.33 -4.07
C ILE A 106 13.16 -0.24 -5.02
N GLU A 107 13.51 -0.36 -6.28
CA GLU A 107 12.92 0.42 -7.36
C GLU A 107 11.64 -0.26 -7.86
N ASP A 108 10.56 0.51 -7.96
CA ASP A 108 9.24 0.05 -8.39
C ASP A 108 8.73 0.93 -9.53
N PRO A 109 8.99 0.52 -10.78
CA PRO A 109 8.46 1.20 -11.95
C PRO A 109 6.93 1.24 -11.90
N ARG A 110 6.39 2.46 -11.99
CA ARG A 110 4.95 2.78 -11.90
C ARG A 110 4.33 2.59 -10.52
N CYS A 111 5.15 2.41 -9.46
CA CYS A 111 4.70 2.43 -8.06
C CYS A 111 3.66 1.34 -7.72
N LYS A 112 3.74 0.17 -8.35
CA LYS A 112 2.73 -0.90 -8.27
C LYS A 112 2.74 -1.66 -6.94
N LEU A 113 3.85 -1.59 -6.20
CA LEU A 113 4.06 -2.35 -4.97
C LEU A 113 3.58 -1.60 -3.72
N THR A 114 3.20 -0.33 -3.84
CA THR A 114 2.68 0.46 -2.70
C THR A 114 1.60 -0.30 -1.93
N ASP A 115 1.73 -0.37 -0.60
CA ASP A 115 0.85 -1.10 0.32
C ASP A 115 0.76 -2.63 0.12
N LYS A 116 1.53 -3.21 -0.79
CA LYS A 116 1.63 -4.67 -0.93
C LYS A 116 2.50 -5.26 0.17
N LYS A 117 2.16 -6.49 0.58
CA LYS A 117 2.96 -7.27 1.53
C LYS A 117 4.36 -7.49 0.97
N CYS A 118 5.38 -7.20 1.77
CA CYS A 118 6.79 -7.42 1.44
C CYS A 118 7.49 -8.37 2.42
N GLY A 119 6.78 -8.84 3.45
CA GLY A 119 7.24 -9.85 4.38
C GLY A 119 6.24 -10.06 5.50
N GLU A 120 6.65 -10.75 6.57
CA GLU A 120 5.79 -10.97 7.73
C GLU A 120 5.62 -9.66 8.52
N ASN A 121 4.36 -9.25 8.76
CA ASN A 121 4.02 -7.99 9.43
C ASN A 121 4.60 -6.73 8.77
N MET A 122 4.95 -6.82 7.48
CA MET A 122 5.58 -5.77 6.70
C MET A 122 4.86 -5.50 5.38
N LYS A 123 4.86 -4.23 4.95
CA LYS A 123 4.38 -3.80 3.64
C LYS A 123 5.30 -2.76 3.01
N PHE A 124 5.24 -2.64 1.69
CA PHE A 124 5.95 -1.59 0.98
C PHE A 124 5.32 -0.22 1.21
N VAL A 125 6.18 0.74 1.55
CA VAL A 125 5.84 2.15 1.70
C VAL A 125 6.67 2.95 0.70
N THR A 126 6.02 3.82 -0.06
CA THR A 126 6.73 4.71 -0.99
C THR A 126 7.48 5.78 -0.21
N VAL A 127 8.80 5.78 -0.31
CA VAL A 127 9.67 6.77 0.34
C VAL A 127 10.16 7.86 -0.61
N ASN A 128 10.13 7.60 -1.91
CA ASN A 128 10.43 8.60 -2.94
C ASN A 128 9.60 8.30 -4.19
N ARG A 129 9.06 9.33 -4.83
CA ARG A 129 8.38 9.25 -6.12
C ARG A 129 9.00 10.26 -7.08
N SER A 130 9.68 9.75 -8.10
CA SER A 130 10.12 10.55 -9.25
C SER A 130 9.05 10.51 -10.34
N ASN A 131 8.51 11.68 -10.69
CA ASN A 131 7.51 11.80 -11.76
C ASN A 131 8.13 11.91 -13.16
N ARG A 132 9.46 12.08 -13.27
CA ARG A 132 10.11 12.44 -14.53
C ARG A 132 11.50 11.82 -14.61
N ILE A 133 11.58 10.62 -15.17
CA ILE A 133 12.81 10.25 -15.88
C ILE A 133 12.67 10.89 -17.26
N ARG A 134 13.26 12.07 -17.45
CA ARG A 134 13.46 12.67 -18.77
C ARG A 134 14.55 11.88 -19.50
N ALA A 135 14.29 10.62 -19.82
CA ALA A 135 15.04 9.99 -20.89
C ALA A 135 14.41 10.52 -22.18
N ALA A 136 15.19 11.21 -23.01
CA ALA A 136 14.73 11.99 -24.16
C ALA A 136 13.90 11.21 -25.23
N PHE A 137 13.62 9.93 -25.02
CA PHE A 137 13.06 9.04 -26.03
C PHE A 137 11.97 8.06 -25.53
N VAL A 138 11.54 8.13 -24.26
CA VAL A 138 10.58 7.13 -23.72
C VAL A 138 9.55 7.81 -22.82
N TYR A 139 8.29 7.35 -22.91
CA TYR A 139 7.17 7.72 -22.04
C TYR A 139 7.64 8.04 -20.62
N SER A 140 7.20 9.19 -20.07
CA SER A 140 7.44 9.52 -18.67
C SER A 140 6.76 8.48 -17.77
N PHE A 141 7.51 7.46 -17.35
CA PHE A 141 7.04 6.55 -16.31
C PHE A 141 7.43 7.12 -14.95
N ARG A 142 6.51 7.01 -13.99
CA ARG A 142 6.80 7.30 -12.58
C ARG A 142 7.70 6.19 -12.06
N LEU A 143 8.80 6.55 -11.41
CA LEU A 143 9.63 5.61 -10.67
C LEU A 143 9.40 5.87 -9.18
N CYS A 144 9.01 4.85 -8.43
CA CYS A 144 8.95 4.93 -6.98
C CYS A 144 10.09 4.14 -6.36
N ILE A 145 10.69 4.70 -5.30
CA ILE A 145 11.52 3.93 -4.38
C ILE A 145 10.58 3.46 -3.27
N GLN A 146 10.42 2.15 -3.16
CA GLN A 146 9.64 1.51 -2.10
C GLN A 146 10.60 1.05 -1.00
N GLN A 147 10.15 1.12 0.25
CA GLN A 147 10.85 0.56 1.39
C GLN A 147 9.94 -0.44 2.10
N CYS A 148 10.46 -1.63 2.43
CA CYS A 148 9.72 -2.62 3.20
C CYS A 148 9.74 -2.23 4.69
N LYS A 149 8.58 -1.90 5.27
CA LYS A 149 8.46 -1.46 6.66
C LYS A 149 7.41 -2.25 7.41
N CYS A 150 7.47 -2.22 8.75
CA CYS A 150 6.39 -2.75 9.58
C CYS A 150 5.04 -2.10 9.21
N VAL A 151 3.96 -2.89 9.28
CA VAL A 151 2.62 -2.37 9.02
C VAL A 151 2.30 -1.30 10.09
N PRO A 152 2.05 -0.05 9.68
CA PRO A 152 1.87 1.06 10.60
C PRO A 152 0.64 0.85 11.47
N ASN A 153 0.67 1.40 12.70
CA ASN A 153 -0.38 1.30 13.72
C ASN A 153 -0.66 -0.11 14.27
N GLU A 154 -0.28 -1.16 13.57
CA GLU A 154 -0.40 -2.55 14.05
C GLU A 154 0.92 -3.12 14.57
N TYR A 155 2.05 -2.68 14.03
CA TYR A 155 3.37 -3.16 14.41
C TYR A 155 4.36 -2.00 14.52
N PHE A 156 5.36 -2.16 15.38
CA PHE A 156 6.50 -1.26 15.49
C PHE A 156 7.80 -2.03 15.31
N GLU A 157 8.83 -1.33 14.85
CA GLU A 157 10.16 -1.89 14.69
C GLU A 157 10.89 -1.89 16.04
N LYS A 158 11.36 -3.06 16.46
CA LYS A 158 12.25 -3.23 17.62
C LYS A 158 13.21 -4.39 17.36
N ASP A 159 14.49 -4.18 17.63
CA ASP A 159 15.55 -5.19 17.45
C ASP A 159 15.57 -5.82 16.04
N GLY A 160 15.33 -5.00 15.02
CA GLY A 160 15.29 -5.42 13.61
C GLY A 160 14.08 -6.31 13.25
N LYS A 161 13.04 -6.37 14.09
CA LYS A 161 11.82 -7.15 13.87
C LYS A 161 10.58 -6.29 14.05
N CYS A 162 9.48 -6.70 13.39
CA CYS A 162 8.18 -6.08 13.59
C CYS A 162 7.43 -6.77 14.73
N LEU A 163 7.29 -6.07 15.85
CA LEU A 163 6.51 -6.52 17.00
C LEU A 163 5.12 -5.91 16.95
N ARG A 164 4.10 -6.68 17.32
CA ARG A 164 2.73 -6.18 17.35
C ARG A 164 2.67 -5.02 18.35
N ASN A 165 1.98 -3.96 17.99
CA ASN A 165 1.47 -2.98 18.93
C ASN A 165 0.46 -3.72 19.81
N SER A 166 0.94 -4.47 20.80
CA SER A 166 0.16 -4.70 21.99
C SER A 166 0.04 -3.33 22.61
N THR A 167 -1.07 -2.66 22.34
CA THR A 167 -1.74 -1.87 23.34
C THR A 167 -1.95 -2.78 24.56
N GLU A 168 -0.87 -3.07 25.30
CA GLU A 168 -0.95 -3.37 26.73
C GLU A 168 -1.63 -2.20 27.44
N ILE A 169 -1.72 -1.03 26.80
CA ILE A 169 -2.59 0.06 27.24
C ILE A 169 -4.09 -0.25 27.10
N LEU A 170 -4.54 -1.13 26.20
CA LEU A 170 -5.97 -1.49 26.11
C LEU A 170 -6.39 -2.61 27.05
N ASN A 171 -5.48 -3.47 27.52
CA ASN A 171 -5.82 -4.40 28.59
C ASN A 171 -5.60 -3.84 30.00
N ILE A 172 -4.80 -2.78 30.17
CA ILE A 172 -4.81 -2.04 31.44
C ILE A 172 -6.21 -1.46 31.66
N ASN A 173 -6.91 -0.96 30.64
CA ASN A 173 -8.25 -0.40 30.87
C ASN A 173 -9.33 -1.44 31.20
N GLN A 174 -9.14 -2.73 30.89
CA GLN A 174 -10.18 -3.70 31.22
C GLN A 174 -10.13 -4.15 32.69
N PHE A 175 -8.97 -4.07 33.36
CA PHE A 175 -8.84 -4.39 34.78
C PHE A 175 -7.70 -3.61 35.47
N ALA A 176 -7.65 -2.28 35.30
CA ALA A 176 -6.71 -1.45 36.07
C ALA A 176 -7.19 -1.43 37.51
N TYR A 177 -6.59 -2.28 38.33
CA TYR A 177 -6.80 -2.26 39.76
C TYR A 177 -6.30 -0.92 40.31
N SER A 178 -7.07 -0.35 41.22
CA SER A 178 -6.65 0.81 41.98
C SER A 178 -5.67 0.38 43.08
N TYR A 179 -4.83 1.31 43.52
CA TYR A 179 -4.00 1.13 44.69
C TYR A 179 -4.86 0.68 45.88
N GLY A 180 -4.49 -0.45 46.49
CA GLY A 180 -5.18 -1.05 47.64
C GLY A 180 -6.22 -2.11 47.29
N ASP A 181 -6.56 -2.30 46.01
CA ASP A 181 -7.49 -3.36 45.59
C ASP A 181 -6.93 -4.75 45.91
N GLU A 182 -7.79 -5.62 46.40
CA GLU A 182 -7.48 -6.99 46.81
C GLU A 182 -8.18 -7.98 45.87
N VAL A 183 -7.47 -9.04 45.50
CA VAL A 183 -7.96 -10.08 44.58
C VAL A 183 -7.67 -11.46 45.15
N PHE A 184 -8.66 -12.35 45.09
CA PHE A 184 -8.46 -13.78 45.30
C PHE A 184 -7.84 -14.41 44.06
N ASP A 185 -6.65 -14.95 44.22
CA ASP A 185 -5.91 -15.61 43.16
C ASP A 185 -5.79 -17.11 43.46
N PHE A 186 -6.60 -17.90 42.75
CA PHE A 186 -6.69 -19.36 42.84
C PHE A 186 -5.42 -20.12 42.44
N SER A 187 -4.35 -19.42 42.09
CA SER A 187 -3.07 -20.02 41.69
C SER A 187 -1.85 -19.25 42.17
N CYS A 188 -2.06 -18.10 42.81
CA CYS A 188 -1.02 -17.16 43.20
C CYS A 188 -0.11 -16.66 42.06
N GLN A 189 -0.56 -16.77 40.80
CA GLN A 189 0.19 -16.38 39.61
C GLN A 189 0.17 -14.86 39.36
N LEU A 190 -0.81 -14.14 39.92
CA LEU A 190 -0.89 -12.68 39.88
C LEU A 190 0.19 -12.04 40.76
N ALA A 191 0.71 -12.72 41.76
CA ALA A 191 1.76 -12.16 42.62
C ALA A 191 3.01 -11.79 41.80
N GLY A 192 3.41 -10.53 41.85
CA GLY A 192 4.52 -9.99 41.06
C GLY A 192 4.11 -9.50 39.66
N SER A 193 2.86 -9.71 39.23
CA SER A 193 2.37 -9.16 37.97
C SER A 193 1.95 -7.70 38.14
N LYS A 194 2.06 -6.94 37.05
CA LYS A 194 1.64 -5.54 37.01
C LYS A 194 0.12 -5.45 37.16
N CYS A 195 -0.36 -4.66 38.11
CA CYS A 195 -1.80 -4.43 38.36
C CYS A 195 -2.26 -3.01 37.96
N GLY A 196 -1.32 -2.14 37.62
CA GLY A 196 -1.58 -0.82 37.03
C GLY A 196 -0.29 -0.03 36.78
N LEU A 197 -0.40 1.26 36.51
CA LEU A 197 0.77 2.13 36.34
C LEU A 197 1.50 2.27 37.68
N ASN A 198 2.80 1.98 37.71
CA ASN A 198 3.64 2.01 38.92
C ASN A 198 3.14 1.10 40.06
N MET A 199 2.36 0.07 39.73
CA MET A 199 1.73 -0.84 40.69
C MET A 199 1.96 -2.31 40.34
N MET A 200 2.09 -3.13 41.39
CA MET A 200 2.28 -4.56 41.29
C MET A 200 1.46 -5.29 42.36
N PHE A 201 0.95 -6.47 42.01
CA PHE A 201 0.29 -7.33 42.98
C PHE A 201 1.31 -7.91 43.95
N VAL A 202 1.04 -7.77 45.25
CA VAL A 202 1.86 -8.30 46.34
C VAL A 202 1.00 -9.25 47.16
N LYS A 203 1.52 -10.46 47.47
CA LYS A 203 0.83 -11.38 48.38
C LYS A 203 0.65 -10.71 49.73
N ILE A 204 -0.57 -10.76 50.26
CA ILE A 204 -0.87 -10.33 51.62
C ILE A 204 -1.30 -11.52 52.45
N ASP A 205 -1.18 -11.35 53.76
CA ASP A 205 -1.75 -12.30 54.71
C ASP A 205 -3.28 -12.27 54.60
N PRO A 206 -3.95 -13.40 54.28
CA PRO A 206 -5.40 -13.46 54.16
C PRO A 206 -6.13 -13.03 55.45
N TYR A 207 -5.52 -13.17 56.63
CA TYR A 207 -6.11 -12.69 57.89
C TYR A 207 -6.09 -11.18 58.03
N LYS A 208 -5.26 -10.49 57.24
CA LYS A 208 -5.20 -9.01 57.16
C LYS A 208 -6.01 -8.46 55.99
N SER A 209 -6.58 -9.34 55.16
CA SER A 209 -7.43 -8.96 54.04
C SER A 209 -8.80 -8.49 54.54
N ARG A 210 -9.46 -7.63 53.77
CA ARG A 210 -10.87 -7.29 53.98
C ARG A 210 -11.79 -8.50 53.80
N PHE A 211 -11.31 -9.54 53.13
CA PHE A 211 -12.03 -10.79 52.91
C PHE A 211 -11.70 -11.87 53.96
N ALA A 212 -11.25 -11.49 55.16
CA ALA A 212 -10.95 -12.41 56.26
C ALA A 212 -12.18 -13.27 56.65
N TYR A 213 -12.43 -14.34 55.89
CA TYR A 213 -13.44 -15.34 56.16
C TYR A 213 -12.71 -16.65 56.52
N PRO A 214 -12.94 -17.20 57.72
CA PRO A 214 -12.12 -18.31 58.26
C PRO A 214 -12.29 -19.65 57.53
N GLN A 215 -13.15 -19.72 56.51
CA GLN A 215 -13.68 -20.97 55.97
C GLN A 215 -12.93 -21.47 54.73
N PHE A 216 -12.00 -20.68 54.21
CA PHE A 216 -11.23 -21.03 53.03
C PHE A 216 -9.74 -20.81 53.33
N PHE A 217 -9.09 -21.82 53.90
CA PHE A 217 -7.62 -21.90 53.90
C PHE A 217 -7.22 -23.11 53.08
N SER A 218 -7.55 -23.06 51.79
CA SER A 218 -6.93 -23.97 50.85
C SER A 218 -5.58 -23.37 50.45
N SER A 219 -4.53 -24.17 50.49
CA SER A 219 -3.21 -23.80 49.92
C SER A 219 -3.28 -23.55 48.41
N ALA A 220 -4.42 -23.81 47.77
CA ALA A 220 -4.64 -23.56 46.36
C ALA A 220 -4.68 -22.07 46.01
N PHE A 221 -5.03 -21.18 46.93
CA PHE A 221 -5.18 -19.75 46.59
C PHE A 221 -4.44 -18.84 47.56
N CYS A 222 -4.26 -17.58 47.15
CA CYS A 222 -3.84 -16.50 48.03
C CYS A 222 -4.63 -15.23 47.75
N VAL A 223 -4.48 -14.26 48.64
CA VAL A 223 -4.96 -12.90 48.41
C VAL A 223 -3.77 -12.05 48.00
N VAL A 224 -3.91 -11.35 46.88
CA VAL A 224 -2.94 -10.35 46.42
C VAL A 224 -3.54 -8.96 46.53
N GLN A 225 -2.73 -7.98 46.88
CA GLN A 225 -3.11 -6.57 46.93
C GLN A 225 -2.29 -5.77 45.92
N CYS A 226 -2.94 -4.89 45.17
CA CYS A 226 -2.28 -3.98 44.25
C CYS A 226 -1.59 -2.85 45.03
N LYS A 227 -0.25 -2.81 45.00
CA LYS A 227 0.57 -1.83 45.76
C LYS A 227 1.50 -1.05 44.85
N CYS A 228 1.92 0.12 45.29
CA CYS A 228 2.94 0.91 44.60
C CYS A 228 4.29 0.19 44.59
N ILE A 229 4.95 0.21 43.44
CA ILE A 229 6.36 -0.14 43.31
C ILE A 229 7.16 1.05 43.86
N LYS A 230 8.24 0.81 44.60
CA LYS A 230 9.12 1.92 45.05
C LYS A 230 9.74 2.63 43.84
N PRO A 231 9.91 3.96 43.85
CA PRO A 231 9.74 4.89 44.98
C PRO A 231 8.35 5.54 45.06
N TYR A 232 7.35 5.06 44.30
CA TYR A 232 6.04 5.71 44.20
C TYR A 232 5.20 5.55 45.48
N GLU A 233 4.31 6.51 45.71
CA GLU A 233 3.41 6.53 46.86
C GLU A 233 1.93 6.51 46.44
N GLY A 234 1.11 5.88 47.28
CA GLY A 234 -0.32 5.70 47.00
C GLY A 234 -1.11 6.97 47.32
N LYS A 235 -1.72 7.59 46.32
CA LYS A 235 -2.62 8.73 46.47
C LYS A 235 -3.84 8.58 45.57
N ASP A 236 -5.03 8.72 46.14
CA ASP A 236 -6.32 8.71 45.41
C ASP A 236 -6.50 7.50 44.47
N GLY A 237 -6.14 6.30 44.96
CA GLY A 237 -6.24 5.05 44.20
C GLY A 237 -5.16 4.88 43.12
N ARG A 238 -4.16 5.77 43.05
CA ARG A 238 -3.07 5.73 42.07
C ARG A 238 -1.72 5.73 42.78
N CYS A 239 -0.66 5.35 42.05
CA CYS A 239 0.71 5.46 42.52
C CYS A 239 1.45 6.53 41.72
N ILE A 240 1.85 7.59 42.42
CA ILE A 240 2.49 8.79 41.86
C ILE A 240 3.85 9.05 42.49
#